data_AF-A0A8J7Y8A6-F1
#
_entry.id   AF-A0A8J7Y8A6-F1
#
_cell.length_a   1.000
_cell.length_b   1.000
_cell.length_c   1.000
_cell.angle_alpha   90.00
_cell.angle_beta   90.00
_cell.angle_gamma   90.00
#
_symmetry.space_group_name_H-M   'P 1'
#
loop_
_entity.id
_entity.type
_entity.pdbx_description
1 polymer ?
#
loop_
_entity_poly.entity_id
_entity_poly.type
_entity_poly.pdbx_seq_one_letter_code
_entity_poly.pdbx_strand_id
1 'polypeptide(L)' 'MSISAESIQVENVVASSDIGQELALESLAMDLEGSDYDPENFPGLV' A
#
# COMPACT_ATOMS: atom_id res chain seq x y z
N MET A 1 -29.36 31.96 8.50
CA MET A 1 -28.83 30.85 7.69
C MET A 1 -28.11 29.92 8.66
N SER A 2 -28.66 28.73 8.91
CA SER A 2 -28.07 27.77 9.84
C SER A 2 -26.98 26.99 9.09
N ILE A 3 -25.75 27.02 9.58
CA ILE A 3 -24.66 26.22 9.06
C ILE A 3 -24.82 24.85 9.73
N SER A 4 -25.48 23.90 9.05
CA SER A 4 -25.48 22.50 9.50
C SER A 4 -24.08 21.96 9.21
N ALA A 5 -23.32 21.63 10.24
CA ALA A 5 -22.02 21.01 10.08
C ALA A 5 -22.21 19.65 9.40
N GLU A 6 -21.88 19.57 8.11
CA GLU A 6 -21.84 18.28 7.41
C GLU A 6 -20.76 17.41 8.05
N SER A 7 -21.09 16.15 8.32
CA SER A 7 -20.15 15.18 8.89
C SER A 7 -19.10 14.82 7.85
N ILE A 8 -17.82 14.98 8.20
CA ILE A 8 -16.71 14.52 7.36
C ILE A 8 -16.65 12.98 7.42
N GLN A 9 -16.63 12.33 6.25
CA GLN A 9 -16.41 10.88 6.10
C GLN A 9 -15.06 10.64 5.42
N VAL A 10 -14.28 9.73 5.99
CA VAL A 10 -12.98 9.35 5.43
C VAL A 10 -13.19 8.19 4.47
N GLU A 11 -12.84 8.40 3.20
CA GLU A 11 -13.04 7.42 2.12
C GLU A 11 -11.84 6.49 1.94
N ASN A 12 -10.64 7.00 2.14
CA ASN A 12 -9.40 6.26 1.97
C ASN A 12 -8.30 6.85 2.84
N VAL A 13 -7.38 5.98 3.29
CA VAL A 13 -6.18 6.37 4.02
C VAL A 13 -4.99 5.66 3.39
N VAL A 14 -3.97 6.43 3.00
CA VAL A 14 -2.71 5.90 2.49
C VAL A 14 -1.62 6.22 3.50
N ALA A 15 -0.84 5.22 3.88
CA ALA A 15 0.29 5.36 4.79
C ALA A 15 1.57 4.85 4.13
N SER A 16 2.72 5.36 4.58
CA SER A 16 4.05 4.89 4.20
C SER A 16 4.88 4.64 5.44
N SER A 17 5.78 3.67 5.37
CA SER A 17 6.74 3.35 6.43
C SER A 17 8.01 2.82 5.79
N ASP A 18 9.11 2.87 6.55
CA ASP A 18 10.38 2.26 6.19
C ASP A 18 10.65 1.04 7.08
N ILE A 19 11.23 -0.02 6.52
CA ILE A 19 11.55 -1.27 7.24
C ILE A 19 13.00 -1.26 7.73
N GLY A 20 13.84 -0.33 7.26
CA GLY A 20 15.23 -0.17 7.68
C GLY A 20 16.17 -1.27 7.19
N GLN A 21 15.73 -2.10 6.25
CA GLN A 21 16.55 -3.15 5.64
C GLN A 21 16.21 -3.32 4.16
N GLU A 22 17.16 -3.84 3.39
CA GLU A 22 16.95 -4.24 2.01
C GLU A 22 16.20 -5.57 1.94
N LEU A 23 15.27 -5.69 0.99
CA LEU A 23 14.39 -6.85 0.84
C LEU A 23 14.60 -7.49 -0.54
N ALA A 24 14.71 -8.83 -0.56
CA ALA A 24 14.75 -9.60 -1.80
C ALA A 24 13.32 -9.86 -2.30
N LEU A 25 12.84 -9.02 -3.22
CA LEU A 25 11.45 -9.06 -3.70
C LEU A 25 11.10 -10.38 -4.38
N GLU A 26 12.04 -10.99 -5.09
CA GLU A 26 11.86 -12.28 -5.77
C GLU A 26 11.61 -13.42 -4.77
N SER A 27 12.32 -13.42 -3.63
CA SER A 27 12.12 -14.42 -2.59
C SER A 27 10.80 -14.19 -1.85
N LEU A 28 10.50 -12.93 -1.52
CA LEU A 28 9.26 -12.56 -0.86
C LEU A 28 8.02 -12.91 -1.71
N ALA A 29 8.10 -12.75 -3.03
CA ALA A 29 7.02 -13.14 -3.93
C ALA A 29 6.72 -14.65 -3.90
N MET A 30 7.72 -15.49 -3.63
CA MET A 30 7.54 -16.94 -3.50
C MET A 30 7.00 -17.33 -2.12
N ASP A 31 7.39 -16.59 -1.08
CA ASP A 31 7.05 -16.88 0.31
C ASP A 31 5.67 -16.31 0.72
N LEU A 32 5.23 -15.22 0.09
CA LEU A 32 3.98 -14.52 0.42
C LEU A 32 2.85 -14.95 -0.51
N GLU A 33 1.90 -15.70 0.05
CA GLU A 33 0.71 -16.14 -0.67
C GLU A 33 -0.15 -14.94 -1.10
N GLY A 34 -0.51 -14.91 -2.40
CA GLY A 34 -1.32 -13.85 -2.98
C GLY A 34 -0.55 -12.57 -3.32
N SER A 35 0.79 -12.60 -3.23
CA SER A 35 1.63 -11.53 -3.73
C SER A 35 1.97 -11.72 -5.22
N ASP A 36 2.12 -10.60 -5.93
CA ASP A 36 2.47 -10.53 -7.34
C ASP A 36 3.69 -9.60 -7.53
N TYR A 37 4.71 -10.12 -8.20
CA TYR A 37 5.92 -9.36 -8.55
C TYR A 37 6.18 -9.43 -10.05
N ASP A 38 6.06 -8.29 -10.72
CA ASP A 38 6.37 -8.12 -12.13
C ASP A 38 7.09 -6.77 -12.35
N PRO A 39 8.44 -6.75 -12.31
CA PRO A 39 9.21 -5.50 -12.37
C PRO A 39 9.11 -4.78 -13.72
N GLU A 40 8.64 -5.43 -14.79
CA GLU A 40 8.40 -4.76 -16.07
C GLU A 40 7.11 -3.92 -16.04
N ASN A 41 6.11 -4.38 -15.28
CA ASN A 41 4.83 -3.69 -15.11
C ASN A 41 4.79 -2.75 -13.90
N PHE A 42 5.38 -3.15 -12.77
CA PHE A 42 5.44 -2.37 -11.55
C PHE A 42 6.68 -2.73 -10.69
N PRO A 43 7.47 -1.75 -10.22
CA PRO A 43 8.74 -2.03 -9.55
C PRO A 43 8.61 -2.55 -8.11
N GLY A 44 7.42 -2.56 -7.52
CA GLY A 44 7.17 -3.04 -6.16
C GLY A 44 6.50 -4.42 -6.14
N LEU A 45 6.63 -5.11 -5.01
CA LEU A 45 5.79 -6.28 -4.71
C LEU A 45 4.39 -5.79 -4.31
N VAL A 46 3.35 -6.36 -4.92
CA VAL A 46 1.93 -6.08 -4.63
C VAL A 46 1.29 -7.27 -3.95
#